data_AF-A0A5K0Y5U5-F1
#
_entry.id   AF-A0A5K0Y5U5-F1
#
_cell.length_a   1.000
_cell.length_b   1.000
_cell.length_c   1.000
_cell.angle_alpha   90.00
_cell.angle_beta   90.00
_cell.angle_gamma   90.00
#
_symmetry.space_group_name_H-M   'P 1'
#
loop_
_entity.id
_entity.type
_entity.pdbx_description
1 polymer ?
#
loop_
_entity_poly.entity_id
_entity_poly.type
_entity_poly.pdbx_seq_one_letter_code
_entity_poly.pdbx_strand_id
1 'polypeptide(L)'
;MATISPLPQPPGFLVCCAFTFTLVLSQMEAISALASLRTVTDQFALLSFKSLVTKDPYNVLSNWNSSISFCDWNGVSCCHGSERVVALKLFDKALE
;
A
#
# COMPACT_ATOMS: atom_id res chain seq x y z
N MET A 1 -40.80 17.81 30.87
CA MET A 1 -39.67 17.94 29.92
C MET A 1 -38.41 18.08 30.76
N ALA A 2 -37.67 16.98 30.96
CA ALA A 2 -36.43 17.02 31.73
C ALA A 2 -35.32 17.56 30.82
N THR A 3 -34.85 18.78 31.09
CA THR A 3 -33.67 19.33 30.46
C THR A 3 -32.45 18.58 31.00
N ILE A 4 -31.83 17.76 30.14
CA ILE A 4 -30.54 17.13 30.42
C ILE A 4 -29.48 18.24 30.32
N SER A 5 -29.09 18.79 31.45
CA SER A 5 -27.92 19.66 31.54
C SER A 5 -26.66 18.79 31.40
N PRO A 6 -25.71 19.13 30.49
CA PRO A 6 -24.48 18.34 30.36
C PRO A 6 -23.67 18.41 31.65
N LEU A 7 -23.28 17.25 32.16
CA LEU A 7 -22.48 17.10 33.38
C LEU A 7 -21.08 17.73 33.16
N PRO A 8 -20.55 18.53 34.10
CA PRO A 8 -19.19 19.07 34.00
C PRO A 8 -18.19 17.92 33.99
N GLN A 9 -17.50 17.73 32.86
CA GLN A 9 -16.50 16.68 32.72
C GLN A 9 -15.20 17.10 33.41
N PRO A 10 -14.60 16.28 34.30
CA PRO A 10 -13.38 16.65 35.01
C PRO A 10 -12.21 16.80 34.02
N PRO A 11 -11.27 17.72 34.28
CA PRO A 11 -10.16 18.02 33.37
C PRO A 11 -9.28 16.80 33.05
N GLY A 12 -9.23 15.81 33.95
CA GLY A 12 -8.53 14.54 33.71
C GLY A 12 -9.14 13.67 32.62
N PHE A 13 -10.45 13.80 32.36
CA PHE A 13 -11.14 13.05 31.30
C PHE A 13 -10.76 13.58 29.91
N LEU A 14 -10.63 14.91 29.76
CA LEU A 14 -10.18 15.56 28.53
C LEU A 14 -8.72 15.24 28.19
N VAL A 15 -7.86 15.20 29.21
CA VAL A 15 -6.44 14.83 29.05
C VAL A 15 -6.32 13.38 28.57
N CYS A 16 -7.07 12.45 29.16
CA CYS A 16 -7.08 11.05 28.73
C CYS A 16 -7.57 10.89 27.28
N CYS A 17 -8.66 11.57 26.91
CA CYS A 17 -9.15 11.58 25.53
C CYS A 17 -8.10 12.10 24.55
N ALA A 18 -7.39 13.20 24.88
CA ALA A 18 -6.33 13.73 24.04
C ALA A 18 -5.15 12.76 23.88
N PHE A 19 -4.71 12.08 24.96
CA PHE A 19 -3.63 11.09 24.90
C PHE A 19 -3.98 9.85 24.07
N THR A 20 -5.23 9.37 24.16
CA THR A 20 -5.67 8.25 23.32
C THR A 20 -5.80 8.64 21.85
N PHE A 21 -6.29 9.85 21.57
CA PHE A 21 -6.44 10.36 20.21
C PHE A 21 -5.08 10.54 19.52
N THR A 22 -4.07 11.07 20.22
CA THR A 22 -2.70 11.19 19.69
C THR A 22 -2.05 9.84 19.42
N LEU A 23 -2.23 8.85 20.32
CA LEU A 23 -1.78 7.48 20.10
C LEU A 23 -2.44 6.87 18.85
N VAL A 24 -3.76 7.00 18.67
CA VAL A 24 -4.47 6.46 17.50
C VAL A 24 -3.98 7.11 16.19
N LEU A 25 -3.81 8.44 16.17
CA LEU A 25 -3.28 9.14 14.99
C LEU A 25 -1.85 8.70 14.64
N SER A 26 -0.97 8.53 15.63
CA SER A 26 0.41 8.07 15.40
C SER A 26 0.50 6.66 14.78
N GLN A 27 -0.43 5.77 15.16
CA GLN A 27 -0.46 4.40 14.62
C GLN A 27 -0.95 4.39 13.17
N MET A 28 -1.83 5.31 12.80
CA MET A 28 -2.37 5.45 11.45
C MET A 28 -1.30 5.98 10.47
N GLU A 29 -0.44 6.89 10.91
CA GLU A 29 0.71 7.37 10.13
C GLU A 29 1.77 6.28 9.92
N ALA A 30 2.08 5.51 10.97
CA ALA A 30 3.04 4.40 10.88
C ALA A 30 2.60 3.31 9.89
N ILE A 31 1.31 2.95 9.88
CA ILE A 31 0.76 1.96 8.94
C ILE A 31 0.85 2.48 7.50
N SER A 32 0.59 3.76 7.29
CA SER A 32 0.65 4.39 5.97
C SER A 32 2.07 4.45 5.43
N ALA A 33 3.05 4.77 6.28
CA ALA A 33 4.47 4.77 5.94
C ALA A 33 4.98 3.36 5.57
N LEU A 34 4.58 2.33 6.32
CA LEU A 34 4.93 0.94 6.01
C LEU A 34 4.28 0.45 4.70
N ALA A 35 3.04 0.85 4.43
CA ALA A 35 2.39 0.55 3.17
C ALA A 35 3.13 1.20 1.99
N SER A 36 3.46 2.49 2.10
CA SER A 36 4.22 3.24 1.08
C SER A 36 5.63 2.64 0.84
N LEU A 37 6.35 2.28 1.90
CA LEU A 37 7.67 1.64 1.73
C LEU A 37 7.55 0.28 1.03
N ARG A 38 6.48 -0.48 1.30
CA ARG A 38 6.22 -1.76 0.65
C ARG A 38 5.90 -1.59 -0.83
N THR A 39 5.10 -0.61 -1.24
CA THR A 39 4.81 -0.36 -2.67
C THR A 39 6.07 0.01 -3.44
N VAL A 40 6.95 0.81 -2.83
CA VAL A 40 8.27 1.14 -3.40
C VAL A 40 9.13 -0.11 -3.55
N THR A 41 9.12 -0.99 -2.54
CA THR A 41 9.90 -2.24 -2.56
C THR A 41 9.39 -3.21 -3.64
N ASP A 42 8.06 -3.37 -3.77
CA ASP A 42 7.45 -4.23 -4.77
C ASP A 42 7.75 -3.73 -6.19
N GLN A 43 7.64 -2.41 -6.44
CA GLN A 43 7.98 -1.82 -7.74
C GLN A 43 9.45 -2.07 -8.10
N PHE A 44 10.37 -1.85 -7.15
CA PHE A 44 11.80 -2.03 -7.37
C PHE A 44 12.17 -3.49 -7.66
N ALA A 45 11.55 -4.43 -6.94
CA ALA A 45 11.75 -5.87 -7.15
C ALA A 45 11.28 -6.32 -8.54
N LEU A 46 10.13 -5.83 -9.00
CA LEU A 46 9.61 -6.14 -10.34
C LEU A 46 10.48 -5.53 -11.45
N LEU A 47 10.95 -4.29 -11.30
CA LEU A 47 11.88 -3.69 -12.27
C LEU A 47 13.23 -4.42 -12.29
N SER A 48 13.69 -4.87 -11.11
CA SER A 48 14.89 -5.71 -11.01
C SER A 48 14.68 -7.04 -11.73
N PHE A 49 13.52 -7.69 -11.56
CA PHE A 49 13.16 -8.88 -12.33
C PHE A 49 13.20 -8.61 -13.84
N LYS A 50 12.57 -7.54 -14.32
CA LYS A 50 12.62 -7.14 -15.72
C LYS A 50 14.05 -6.97 -16.24
N SER A 51 14.95 -6.39 -15.45
CA SER A 51 16.35 -6.17 -15.86
C SER A 51 17.14 -7.47 -16.03
N LEU A 52 16.72 -8.55 -15.36
CA LEU A 52 17.35 -9.86 -15.45
C LEU A 52 16.83 -10.68 -16.63
N VAL A 53 15.70 -10.31 -17.22
CA VAL A 53 15.15 -10.97 -18.40
C VAL A 53 15.92 -10.48 -19.63
N THR A 54 16.61 -11.41 -20.28
CA THR A 54 17.46 -11.15 -21.46
C THR A 54 16.70 -11.27 -22.76
N LYS A 55 15.63 -12.07 -22.79
CA LYS A 55 14.74 -12.21 -23.95
C LYS A 55 13.28 -12.10 -23.54
N ASP A 56 12.57 -11.23 -24.26
CA ASP A 56 11.13 -11.04 -24.16
C ASP A 56 10.53 -11.01 -25.59
N PRO A 57 10.39 -12.17 -26.25
CA PRO A 57 10.04 -12.25 -27.68
C PRO A 57 8.66 -11.66 -28.00
N TYR A 58 7.76 -11.60 -27.02
CA TYR A 58 6.42 -11.04 -27.16
C TYR A 58 6.27 -9.66 -26.53
N ASN A 59 7.37 -9.07 -26.05
CA ASN A 59 7.40 -7.76 -25.43
C ASN A 59 6.38 -7.63 -24.27
N VAL A 60 6.20 -8.70 -23.49
CA VAL A 60 5.24 -8.80 -22.39
C VAL A 60 5.57 -7.79 -21.30
N LEU A 61 6.85 -7.61 -20.99
CA LEU A 61 7.34 -6.72 -19.94
C LEU A 61 7.49 -5.27 -20.42
N SER A 62 6.99 -4.94 -21.62
CA SER A 62 7.13 -3.60 -22.21
C SER A 62 6.51 -2.49 -21.38
N ASN A 63 5.32 -2.74 -20.81
CA ASN A 63 4.61 -1.76 -19.98
C ASN A 63 5.08 -1.71 -18.52
N TRP A 64 6.06 -2.53 -18.14
CA TRP A 64 6.69 -2.46 -16.81
C TRP A 64 7.58 -1.22 -16.74
N ASN A 65 7.00 -0.11 -16.29
CA ASN A 65 7.62 1.22 -16.27
C ASN A 65 7.23 1.98 -15.00
N SER A 66 8.17 2.71 -14.39
CA SER A 66 7.98 3.46 -13.14
C SER A 66 6.91 4.55 -13.23
N SER A 67 6.58 5.02 -14.43
CA SER A 67 5.49 6.00 -14.66
C SER A 67 4.08 5.40 -14.57
N ILE A 68 3.95 4.07 -14.57
CA ILE A 68 2.67 3.35 -14.54
C ILE A 68 2.60 2.58 -13.22
N SER A 69 1.42 2.52 -12.59
CA SER A 69 1.24 1.67 -11.40
C SER A 69 1.56 0.22 -11.75
N PHE A 70 2.36 -0.45 -10.92
CA PHE A 70 2.74 -1.83 -11.19
C PHE A 70 1.56 -2.80 -11.17
N CYS A 71 0.42 -2.41 -10.60
CA CYS A 71 -0.81 -3.19 -10.67
C CYS A 71 -1.43 -3.24 -12.08
N ASP A 72 -1.07 -2.29 -12.95
CA ASP A 72 -1.50 -2.24 -14.35
C ASP A 72 -0.48 -2.90 -15.29
N TRP A 73 0.63 -3.41 -14.74
CA TRP A 73 1.65 -4.09 -15.55
C TRP A 73 1.17 -5.46 -16.03
N ASN A 74 1.58 -5.82 -17.24
CA ASN A 74 1.20 -7.09 -17.84
C ASN A 74 1.64 -8.26 -16.96
N GLY A 75 0.70 -9.14 -16.64
CA GLY A 75 0.95 -10.32 -15.82
C GLY A 75 1.08 -10.04 -14.32
N VAL A 76 1.02 -8.79 -13.85
CA VAL A 76 0.97 -8.48 -12.42
C VAL A 76 -0.47 -8.60 -11.92
N SER A 77 -0.68 -9.21 -10.77
CA SER A 77 -1.97 -9.23 -10.08
C SER A 77 -1.80 -8.61 -8.71
N CYS A 78 -2.59 -7.58 -8.42
CA CYS A 78 -2.64 -6.91 -7.13
C CYS A 78 -3.87 -7.28 -6.30
N CYS A 79 -3.77 -7.10 -4.99
CA CYS A 79 -4.91 -7.19 -4.08
C CYS A 79 -5.89 -6.04 -4.33
N HIS A 80 -7.20 -6.29 -4.27
CA HIS A 80 -8.19 -5.23 -4.41
C HIS A 80 -8.15 -4.27 -3.22
N GLY A 81 -8.05 -2.96 -3.49
CA GLY A 81 -7.96 -1.92 -2.45
C GLY A 81 -6.57 -1.74 -1.81
N SER A 82 -5.53 -2.38 -2.36
CA SER A 82 -4.14 -2.20 -1.93
C SER A 82 -3.20 -2.33 -3.13
N GLU A 83 -2.18 -1.47 -3.23
CA GLU A 83 -1.07 -1.66 -4.17
C GLU A 83 -0.12 -2.76 -3.66
N ARG A 84 -0.61 -3.99 -3.52
CA ARG A 84 0.19 -5.13 -3.08
C ARG A 84 0.13 -6.20 -4.15
N VAL A 85 1.30 -6.62 -4.62
CA VAL A 85 1.42 -7.75 -5.55
C VAL A 85 1.06 -9.04 -4.83
N VAL A 86 0.16 -9.82 -5.43
CA VAL A 86 -0.27 -11.13 -4.91
C VAL A 86 0.07 -12.27 -5.85
N ALA A 87 0.28 -12.00 -7.14
CA ALA A 87 0.73 -13.00 -8.10
C ALA A 87 1.39 -12.37 -9.33
N LEU A 88 2.27 -13.15 -9.96
CA LEU A 88 2.81 -12.91 -11.30
C LEU A 88 2.35 -14.03 -12.24
N LYS A 89 1.70 -13.65 -13.35
CA LYS A 89 1.14 -14.52 -14.38
C LYS A 89 1.95 -14.37 -15.67
N LEU A 90 3.16 -14.92 -15.65
CA LEU A 90 4.12 -14.86 -16.76
C LEU A 90 4.40 -16.24 -17.38
N PHE A 91 3.57 -17.25 -17.07
CA PHE A 91 3.66 -18.56 -17.69
C PHE A 91 3.42 -18.48 -19.20
N ASP A 92 4.08 -19.36 -19.96
CA ASP A 92 4.02 -19.43 -21.43
C ASP A 92 4.39 -18.12 -22.16
N LYS A 93 5.11 -17.20 -21.50
CA LYS A 93 5.60 -15.95 -22.09
C LYS A 93 7.01 -16.03 -22.69
N ALA A 94 7.63 -17.21 -22.64
CA ALA A 94 8.95 -17.50 -23.20
C ALA A 94 10.03 -16.46 -22.79
N LEU A 95 9.99 -16.05 -21.52
CA LEU A 95 10.99 -15.15 -20.94
C LEU A 95 12.25 -15.97 -20.59
N GLU A 96 13.42 -15.53 -21.04
CA GLU A 96 14.74 -16.14 -20.72
C GLU A 96 15.66 -15.17 -19.97
#